data_AF-A0AAJ4XTJ1-F1
#
_entry.id   AF-A0AAJ4XTJ1-F1
#
_cell.length_a   1.000
_cell.length_b   1.000
_cell.length_c   1.000
_cell.angle_alpha   90.00
_cell.angle_beta   90.00
_cell.angle_gamma   90.00
#
_symmetry.space_group_name_H-M   'P 1'
#
loop_
_entity.id
_entity.type
_entity.pdbx_description
1 polymer ?
#
loop_
_entity_poly.entity_id
_entity_poly.type
_entity_poly.pdbx_seq_one_letter_code
_entity_poly.pdbx_strand_id
1 'polypeptide(L)'
;MSRRKSIADISATTSQHKLAMSSSTPMADVPTAPNSAGITSTILFPFMALAFAIIHIIYHTILFARYISAATRDAFKHQPHRAPSSFASLPHLLDAHQIRATDIRVPTHMGVVLADFVPSWIRLYISTLLIKLSQRDVTSASDVWREFRTQYYAATEAKNINDMATMIHLARISGVEQLSIFTSQPLSSEAVQKLNRALLLGYKTKVVLAQQDAEEEQTLEIQGDEQSWSRYTVLRRRTACGCTKGSDSSSTSWPGSPASSDSEAGPCSLDETMASSYTADNDAQMVSFDATVHIRIGLLLSSKAATPDTKRFKDEQGVEPLQVNLLSQEDGHERFAQLISQQIHHRAETYFCDILLADINSAASNATKRRFSTSSLRKAWVCKRQAFTSKLTVAELDRSLAKTGYMGEPELVVVFGGKPRLRKLYGFPAWPIRLSDLFFDAHVRSNRAYDSSDFVKALRKLAKTEHRYGR
;
A
#
# COMPACT_ATOMS: atom_id res chain seq x y z
N MET A 1 30.79 -2.15 43.10
CA MET A 1 30.49 -2.88 44.35
C MET A 1 28.99 -2.79 44.64
N SER A 2 28.50 -3.49 45.67
CA SER A 2 27.06 -3.71 45.99
C SER A 2 26.32 -4.69 45.05
N ARG A 3 25.22 -5.27 45.55
CA ARG A 3 24.51 -6.46 45.02
C ARG A 3 23.00 -6.39 45.26
N ARG A 4 22.20 -6.99 44.37
CA ARG A 4 21.06 -7.93 44.60
C ARG A 4 20.52 -8.37 43.22
N LYS A 5 20.52 -9.67 42.88
CA LYS A 5 19.48 -10.69 43.15
C LYS A 5 18.09 -10.24 42.64
N SER A 6 17.45 -10.83 41.61
CA SER A 6 17.32 -12.22 41.11
C SER A 6 16.34 -13.09 41.90
N ILE A 7 15.23 -13.41 41.22
CA ILE A 7 14.27 -14.55 41.26
C ILE A 7 13.48 -14.34 39.94
N ALA A 8 13.51 -15.18 38.91
CA ALA A 8 13.34 -16.64 38.75
C ALA A 8 11.86 -17.03 38.50
N ASP A 9 11.66 -17.85 37.47
CA ASP A 9 10.38 -18.22 36.86
C ASP A 9 9.57 -19.24 37.69
N ILE A 10 8.32 -19.51 37.25
CA ILE A 10 7.82 -20.88 37.00
C ILE A 10 6.49 -20.83 36.20
N SER A 11 6.38 -21.69 35.20
CA SER A 11 5.16 -21.98 34.44
C SER A 11 4.52 -23.30 34.89
N ALA A 12 3.19 -23.39 34.90
CA ALA A 12 2.48 -24.65 35.16
C ALA A 12 1.31 -24.88 34.18
N THR A 13 1.22 -26.10 33.65
CA THR A 13 0.19 -26.57 32.70
C THR A 13 -0.63 -27.71 33.31
N THR A 14 -1.94 -27.76 33.07
CA THR A 14 -2.86 -28.70 33.76
C THR A 14 -3.48 -29.74 32.84
N SER A 15 -3.36 -31.02 33.20
CA SER A 15 -3.93 -32.21 32.54
C SER A 15 -3.67 -33.43 33.43
N GLN A 16 -4.44 -34.52 33.56
CA GLN A 16 -5.87 -34.87 33.32
C GLN A 16 -6.14 -36.22 34.06
N HIS A 17 -7.41 -36.56 34.36
CA HIS A 17 -7.93 -37.96 34.50
C HIS A 17 -7.41 -38.86 35.68
N LYS A 18 -8.08 -39.95 36.16
CA LYS A 18 -9.52 -40.41 36.20
C LYS A 18 -9.65 -41.68 37.10
N LEU A 19 -10.84 -41.93 37.70
CA LEU A 19 -11.34 -43.25 38.25
C LEU A 19 -10.59 -43.88 39.47
N ALA A 20 -11.14 -44.81 40.29
CA ALA A 20 -12.46 -45.49 40.34
C ALA A 20 -12.86 -45.99 41.77
N MET A 21 -14.14 -46.44 41.88
CA MET A 21 -14.83 -47.34 42.86
C MET A 21 -13.99 -48.20 43.85
N SER A 22 -14.46 -48.61 45.06
CA SER A 22 -15.73 -48.41 45.84
C SER A 22 -15.49 -48.87 47.31
N SER A 23 -16.37 -49.38 48.21
CA SER A 23 -17.81 -49.78 48.24
C SER A 23 -18.31 -50.04 49.70
N SER A 24 -19.61 -50.30 49.88
CA SER A 24 -20.31 -50.94 51.04
C SER A 24 -20.83 -50.10 52.23
N THR A 25 -21.95 -50.60 52.79
CA THR A 25 -22.80 -50.15 53.93
C THR A 25 -23.54 -51.41 54.45
N PRO A 26 -24.03 -51.54 55.72
CA PRO A 26 -24.98 -50.58 56.32
C PRO A 26 -25.02 -50.42 57.87
N MET A 27 -25.75 -49.39 58.35
CA MET A 27 -26.30 -49.19 59.71
C MET A 27 -25.29 -49.08 60.89
N ALA A 28 -25.55 -48.36 62.00
CA ALA A 28 -26.77 -47.65 62.45
C ALA A 28 -26.46 -46.30 63.16
N ASP A 29 -27.54 -45.61 63.54
CA ASP A 29 -27.67 -44.55 64.56
C ASP A 29 -27.09 -43.15 64.33
N VAL A 30 -27.76 -42.17 64.97
CA VAL A 30 -27.65 -40.72 64.75
C VAL A 30 -27.58 -40.01 66.11
N PRO A 31 -26.68 -39.04 66.26
CA PRO A 31 -27.10 -37.74 66.83
C PRO A 31 -26.84 -36.59 65.86
N THR A 32 -27.81 -35.68 65.72
CA THR A 32 -27.68 -34.46 64.92
C THR A 32 -26.90 -33.37 65.65
N ALA A 33 -25.96 -32.73 64.96
CA ALA A 33 -25.36 -31.46 65.35
C ALA A 33 -25.39 -30.48 64.15
N PRO A 34 -25.72 -29.19 64.33
CA PRO A 34 -26.17 -28.34 63.22
C PRO A 34 -25.05 -27.62 62.44
N ASN A 35 -25.35 -27.31 61.18
CA ASN A 35 -24.48 -26.58 60.26
C ASN A 35 -24.21 -25.12 60.70
N SER A 36 -22.97 -24.79 61.06
CA SER A 36 -22.53 -23.40 61.32
C SER A 36 -21.89 -22.69 60.12
N ALA A 37 -21.51 -23.43 59.05
CA ALA A 37 -20.78 -22.90 57.90
C ALA A 37 -21.62 -22.06 56.89
N GLY A 38 -22.95 -22.05 57.03
CA GLY A 38 -23.86 -21.40 56.07
C GLY A 38 -24.04 -19.88 56.24
N ILE A 39 -23.82 -19.35 57.45
CA ILE A 39 -24.17 -17.95 57.78
C ILE A 39 -23.01 -16.99 57.47
N THR A 40 -21.77 -17.40 57.76
CA THR A 40 -20.58 -16.59 57.44
C THR A 40 -20.35 -16.45 55.94
N SER A 41 -20.59 -17.51 55.17
CA SER A 41 -20.46 -17.53 53.71
C SER A 41 -21.51 -16.66 53.00
N THR A 42 -22.78 -16.72 53.44
CA THR A 42 -23.87 -15.94 52.84
C THR A 42 -23.80 -14.44 53.14
N ILE A 43 -23.21 -14.03 54.27
CA ILE A 43 -23.00 -12.61 54.60
C ILE A 43 -21.70 -12.06 53.99
N LEU A 44 -20.62 -12.85 53.95
CA LEU A 44 -19.33 -12.39 53.42
C LEU A 44 -19.36 -12.16 51.89
N PHE A 45 -20.08 -12.99 51.14
CA PHE A 45 -20.15 -12.88 49.68
C PHE A 45 -20.69 -11.51 49.17
N PRO A 46 -21.85 -10.98 49.63
CA PRO A 46 -22.32 -9.66 49.20
C PRO A 46 -21.39 -8.53 49.65
N PHE A 47 -20.74 -8.63 50.82
CA PHE A 47 -19.72 -7.65 51.24
C PHE A 47 -18.49 -7.66 50.33
N MET A 48 -17.99 -8.83 49.93
CA MET A 48 -16.87 -8.95 48.99
C MET A 48 -17.25 -8.50 47.57
N ALA A 49 -18.48 -8.78 47.12
CA ALA A 49 -19.00 -8.29 45.85
C ALA A 49 -19.17 -6.76 45.84
N LEU A 50 -19.65 -6.18 46.95
CA LEU A 50 -19.75 -4.73 47.14
C LEU A 50 -18.36 -4.07 47.16
N ALA A 51 -17.40 -4.65 47.89
CA ALA A 51 -16.01 -4.17 47.92
C ALA A 51 -15.36 -4.23 46.53
N PHE A 52 -15.57 -5.32 45.77
CA PHE A 52 -15.11 -5.42 44.39
C PHE A 52 -15.77 -4.39 43.48
N ALA A 53 -17.09 -4.17 43.60
CA ALA A 53 -17.80 -3.15 42.84
C ALA A 53 -17.28 -1.73 43.15
N ILE A 54 -17.03 -1.41 44.42
CA ILE A 54 -16.44 -0.14 44.85
C ILE A 54 -15.02 0.02 44.27
N ILE A 55 -14.17 -1.01 44.37
CA ILE A 55 -12.81 -0.99 43.79
C ILE A 55 -12.86 -0.83 42.27
N HIS A 56 -13.82 -1.46 41.58
CA HIS A 56 -14.01 -1.35 40.14
C HIS A 56 -14.51 0.05 39.74
N ILE A 57 -15.41 0.66 40.50
CA ILE A 57 -15.86 2.05 40.33
C ILE A 57 -14.69 3.04 40.57
N ILE A 58 -13.89 2.83 41.63
CA ILE A 58 -12.68 3.63 41.90
C ILE A 58 -11.66 3.48 40.76
N TYR A 59 -11.45 2.26 40.25
CA TYR A 59 -10.57 2.01 39.11
C TYR A 59 -11.04 2.76 37.85
N HIS A 60 -12.32 2.63 37.48
CA HIS A 60 -12.86 3.32 36.29
C HIS A 60 -12.92 4.84 36.45
N THR A 61 -13.21 5.36 37.65
CA THR A 61 -13.17 6.81 37.89
C THR A 61 -11.74 7.36 37.86
N ILE A 62 -10.73 6.65 38.38
CA ILE A 62 -9.32 7.01 38.21
C ILE A 62 -8.90 6.96 36.73
N LEU A 63 -9.35 5.95 35.99
CA LEU A 63 -9.03 5.79 34.56
C LEU A 63 -9.70 6.88 33.72
N PHE A 64 -10.95 7.22 34.03
CA PHE A 64 -11.70 8.33 33.43
C PHE A 64 -11.10 9.70 33.78
N ALA A 65 -10.69 9.93 35.04
CA ALA A 65 -9.99 11.15 35.45
C ALA A 65 -8.64 11.29 34.76
N ARG A 66 -7.88 10.21 34.58
CA ARG A 66 -6.65 10.20 33.77
C ARG A 66 -6.93 10.46 32.29
N TYR A 67 -8.01 9.91 31.74
CA TYR A 67 -8.42 10.16 30.36
C TYR A 67 -8.83 11.62 30.13
N ILE A 68 -9.62 12.20 31.04
CA ILE A 68 -9.97 13.63 31.03
C ILE A 68 -8.71 14.49 31.21
N SER A 69 -7.84 14.18 32.16
CA SER A 69 -6.60 14.95 32.39
C SER A 69 -5.66 14.93 31.17
N ALA A 70 -5.58 13.80 30.45
CA ALA A 70 -4.87 13.74 29.17
C ALA A 70 -5.59 14.59 28.10
N ALA A 71 -6.89 14.42 27.93
CA ALA A 71 -7.68 15.12 26.91
C ALA A 71 -7.72 16.64 27.12
N THR A 72 -7.83 17.12 28.36
CA THR A 72 -7.76 18.55 28.68
C THR A 72 -6.35 19.09 28.51
N ARG A 73 -5.31 18.35 28.94
CA ARG A 73 -3.92 18.74 28.68
C ARG A 73 -3.60 18.81 27.18
N ASP A 74 -4.20 17.95 26.36
CA ASP A 74 -4.07 17.99 24.90
C ASP A 74 -4.92 19.09 24.25
N ALA A 75 -6.05 19.47 24.85
CA ALA A 75 -6.87 20.60 24.39
C ALA A 75 -6.30 21.98 24.78
N PHE A 76 -5.60 22.08 25.92
CA PHE A 76 -4.94 23.33 26.38
C PHE A 76 -3.52 23.52 25.83
N LYS A 77 -2.91 22.50 25.22
CA LYS A 77 -1.71 22.69 24.38
C LYS A 77 -2.08 23.64 23.24
N HIS A 78 -1.45 24.81 23.22
CA HIS A 78 -1.52 25.73 22.09
C HIS A 78 -0.86 25.07 20.87
N GLN A 79 -1.66 24.39 20.05
CA GLN A 79 -1.25 24.05 18.69
C GLN A 79 -1.32 25.33 17.86
N PRO A 80 -0.28 25.68 17.08
CA PRO A 80 -0.36 26.80 16.16
C PRO A 80 -1.32 26.43 15.03
N HIS A 81 -2.60 26.82 15.15
CA HIS A 81 -3.63 26.61 14.12
C HIS A 81 -3.42 27.55 12.92
N ARG A 82 -2.26 27.45 12.28
CA ARG A 82 -1.96 28.00 10.97
C ARG A 82 -2.24 26.92 9.92
N ALA A 83 -2.82 27.32 8.78
CA ALA A 83 -3.02 26.41 7.66
C ALA A 83 -1.65 25.92 7.13
N PRO A 84 -1.51 24.64 6.74
CA PRO A 84 -0.23 24.12 6.25
C PRO A 84 0.37 24.94 5.10
N SER A 85 -0.47 25.48 4.21
CA SER A 85 -0.07 26.34 3.08
C SER A 85 0.58 27.68 3.47
N SER A 86 0.54 28.06 4.75
CA SER A 86 1.24 29.25 5.25
C SER A 86 2.73 29.02 5.56
N PHE A 87 3.22 27.78 5.50
CA PHE A 87 4.63 27.46 5.75
C PHE A 87 5.43 27.47 4.44
N ALA A 88 6.29 28.48 4.26
CA ALA A 88 7.15 28.56 3.05
C ALA A 88 8.44 27.74 3.14
N SER A 89 8.93 27.42 4.35
CA SER A 89 10.24 26.80 4.57
C SER A 89 10.32 26.06 5.91
N LEU A 90 11.29 25.15 6.04
CA LEU A 90 11.52 24.40 7.28
C LEU A 90 11.71 25.29 8.52
N PRO A 91 12.55 26.34 8.53
CA PRO A 91 12.73 27.17 9.73
C PRO A 91 11.41 27.79 10.19
N HIS A 92 10.60 28.34 9.28
CA HIS A 92 9.31 28.93 9.62
C HIS A 92 8.31 27.90 10.19
N LEU A 93 8.36 26.66 9.71
CA LEU A 93 7.61 25.54 10.30
C LEU A 93 8.12 25.18 11.71
N LEU A 94 9.45 25.19 11.94
CA LEU A 94 10.03 24.86 13.25
C LEU A 94 9.76 25.93 14.30
N ASP A 95 9.89 27.22 13.92
CA ASP A 95 9.64 28.36 14.78
C ASP A 95 8.18 28.38 15.25
N ALA A 96 7.22 28.13 14.34
CA ALA A 96 5.81 28.07 14.67
C ALA A 96 5.46 26.98 15.68
N HIS A 97 6.13 25.81 15.59
CA HIS A 97 5.98 24.70 16.55
C HIS A 97 6.95 24.77 17.75
N GLN A 98 7.72 25.86 17.88
CA GLN A 98 8.70 26.12 18.94
C GLN A 98 9.76 25.02 19.08
N ILE A 99 10.47 24.70 17.98
CA ILE A 99 11.43 23.60 17.90
C ILE A 99 12.78 24.06 17.39
N ARG A 100 13.85 23.57 17.99
CA ARG A 100 15.22 23.80 17.52
C ARG A 100 15.53 22.89 16.33
N ALA A 101 16.23 23.41 15.34
CA ALA A 101 16.69 22.60 14.19
C ALA A 101 17.55 21.39 14.61
N THR A 102 18.23 21.47 15.76
CA THR A 102 18.99 20.36 16.37
C THR A 102 18.14 19.15 16.77
N ASP A 103 16.84 19.34 16.98
CA ASP A 103 15.94 18.33 17.54
C ASP A 103 15.18 17.57 16.43
N ILE A 104 15.56 17.79 15.17
CA ILE A 104 14.87 17.36 13.95
C ILE A 104 15.88 16.84 12.93
N ARG A 105 15.54 15.73 12.27
CA ARG A 105 16.27 15.14 11.14
C ARG A 105 15.28 15.03 9.98
N VAL A 106 15.68 15.53 8.81
CA VAL A 106 14.95 15.35 7.56
C VAL A 106 15.45 14.07 6.90
N PRO A 107 14.56 13.14 6.49
CA PRO A 107 14.95 11.98 5.69
C PRO A 107 15.17 12.38 4.23
N THR A 108 16.17 11.77 3.57
CA THR A 108 16.33 11.85 2.11
C THR A 108 15.13 11.23 1.38
N HIS A 109 14.77 10.00 1.77
CA HIS A 109 13.58 9.29 1.29
C HIS A 109 12.59 9.03 2.44
N MET A 110 11.36 9.55 2.29
CA MET A 110 10.26 9.39 3.22
C MET A 110 9.17 8.47 2.64
N GLY A 111 8.81 7.43 3.38
CA GLY A 111 7.62 6.62 3.10
C GLY A 111 6.40 7.14 3.88
N VAL A 112 5.21 7.04 3.29
CA VAL A 112 3.94 7.30 3.95
C VAL A 112 2.94 6.21 3.63
N VAL A 113 2.25 5.70 4.64
CA VAL A 113 1.09 4.81 4.51
C VAL A 113 -0.15 5.59 4.91
N LEU A 114 -0.96 5.97 3.93
CA LEU A 114 -2.30 6.51 4.14
C LEU A 114 -3.27 5.35 4.33
N ALA A 115 -3.61 5.08 5.59
CA ALA A 115 -4.59 4.09 5.96
C ALA A 115 -6.00 4.70 5.94
N ASP A 116 -6.89 4.13 5.12
CA ASP A 116 -8.22 4.66 4.85
C ASP A 116 -8.95 5.12 6.12
N PHE A 117 -9.50 6.33 6.04
CA PHE A 117 -10.44 6.77 7.06
C PHE A 117 -11.81 6.14 6.81
N VAL A 118 -12.54 5.87 7.89
CA VAL A 118 -13.94 5.48 7.83
C VAL A 118 -14.76 6.75 8.03
N PRO A 119 -15.34 7.36 6.98
CA PRO A 119 -16.26 8.48 7.16
C PRO A 119 -17.47 8.09 8.00
N SER A 120 -18.12 9.10 8.59
CA SER A 120 -19.28 8.95 9.45
C SER A 120 -20.48 8.41 8.67
N TRP A 121 -20.61 7.08 8.62
CA TRP A 121 -21.60 6.35 7.81
C TRP A 121 -23.03 6.83 8.05
N ILE A 122 -23.40 7.14 9.31
CA ILE A 122 -24.72 7.69 9.67
C ILE A 122 -24.98 9.02 8.95
N ARG A 123 -24.02 9.96 9.02
CA ARG A 123 -24.15 11.28 8.37
C ARG A 123 -24.21 11.16 6.85
N LEU A 124 -23.36 10.31 6.26
CA LEU A 124 -23.38 10.03 4.82
C LEU A 124 -24.74 9.46 4.40
N TYR A 125 -25.19 8.38 5.04
CA TYR A 125 -26.45 7.71 4.73
C TYR A 125 -27.66 8.65 4.87
N ILE A 126 -27.72 9.46 5.93
CA ILE A 126 -28.76 10.49 6.08
C ILE A 126 -28.66 11.53 4.97
N SER A 127 -27.46 11.98 4.57
CA SER A 127 -27.34 12.90 3.43
C SER A 127 -27.73 12.25 2.09
N THR A 128 -27.41 10.97 1.84
CA THR A 128 -27.87 10.25 0.65
C THR A 128 -29.39 10.18 0.59
N LEU A 129 -30.04 9.86 1.72
CA LEU A 129 -31.51 9.84 1.82
C LEU A 129 -32.13 11.24 1.62
N LEU A 130 -31.56 12.29 2.22
CA LEU A 130 -32.05 13.67 2.04
C LEU A 130 -31.87 14.17 0.60
N ILE A 131 -30.77 13.80 -0.07
CA ILE A 131 -30.55 14.10 -1.49
C ILE A 131 -31.64 13.42 -2.32
N LYS A 132 -31.91 12.13 -2.15
CA LYS A 132 -33.02 11.45 -2.85
C LYS A 132 -34.40 12.01 -2.52
N LEU A 133 -34.64 12.46 -1.29
CA LEU A 133 -35.89 13.13 -0.91
C LEU A 133 -36.05 14.53 -1.54
N SER A 134 -34.95 15.19 -1.90
CA SER A 134 -34.97 16.46 -2.64
C SER A 134 -35.09 16.26 -4.16
N GLN A 135 -34.52 15.18 -4.70
CA GLN A 135 -34.61 14.78 -6.10
C GLN A 135 -35.92 14.01 -6.34
N ARG A 136 -37.03 14.76 -6.46
CA ARG A 136 -38.39 14.19 -6.56
C ARG A 136 -38.73 13.48 -7.88
N ASP A 137 -37.84 13.50 -8.87
CA ASP A 137 -38.10 13.01 -10.23
C ASP A 137 -37.02 12.02 -10.73
N VAL A 138 -37.31 11.37 -11.86
CA VAL A 138 -36.45 10.40 -12.59
C VAL A 138 -36.34 9.00 -11.94
N THR A 139 -37.47 8.28 -11.96
CA THR A 139 -37.68 6.95 -12.63
C THR A 139 -36.59 5.86 -12.64
N SER A 140 -35.52 5.95 -11.84
CA SER A 140 -34.48 4.94 -11.73
C SER A 140 -34.44 4.34 -10.32
N ALA A 141 -34.62 3.01 -10.24
CA ALA A 141 -34.48 2.26 -9.00
C ALA A 141 -33.00 2.07 -8.62
N SER A 142 -32.27 3.17 -8.48
CA SER A 142 -30.85 3.21 -8.14
C SER A 142 -30.65 2.80 -6.68
N ASP A 143 -30.07 1.60 -6.49
CA ASP A 143 -29.77 1.02 -5.18
C ASP A 143 -29.08 2.05 -4.27
N VAL A 144 -29.74 2.37 -3.16
CA VAL A 144 -29.25 3.32 -2.14
C VAL A 144 -27.90 2.87 -1.59
N TRP A 145 -27.63 1.56 -1.53
CA TRP A 145 -26.32 1.05 -1.11
C TRP A 145 -25.22 1.26 -2.15
N ARG A 146 -25.54 1.26 -3.46
CA ARG A 146 -24.58 1.59 -4.51
C ARG A 146 -24.17 3.06 -4.43
N GLU A 147 -25.14 3.96 -4.25
CA GLU A 147 -24.87 5.40 -4.15
C GLU A 147 -24.21 5.79 -2.81
N PHE A 148 -24.64 5.18 -1.70
CA PHE A 148 -23.94 5.32 -0.43
C PHE A 148 -22.47 4.87 -0.54
N ARG A 149 -22.18 3.76 -1.25
CA ARG A 149 -20.80 3.31 -1.50
C ARG A 149 -20.01 4.30 -2.36
N THR A 150 -20.57 4.85 -3.44
CA THR A 150 -19.85 5.85 -4.25
C THR A 150 -19.59 7.14 -3.47
N GLN A 151 -20.56 7.64 -2.70
CA GLN A 151 -20.36 8.79 -1.80
C GLN A 151 -19.33 8.50 -0.69
N TYR A 152 -19.32 7.29 -0.14
CA TYR A 152 -18.32 6.83 0.84
C TYR A 152 -16.90 6.82 0.24
N TYR A 153 -16.71 6.22 -0.94
CA TYR A 153 -15.41 6.17 -1.60
C TYR A 153 -14.94 7.55 -2.05
N ALA A 154 -15.82 8.37 -2.66
CA ALA A 154 -15.48 9.74 -3.06
C ALA A 154 -15.10 10.63 -1.85
N ALA A 155 -15.76 10.47 -0.70
CA ALA A 155 -15.36 11.15 0.54
C ALA A 155 -14.00 10.68 1.06
N THR A 156 -13.72 9.36 0.96
CA THR A 156 -12.43 8.74 1.34
C THR A 156 -11.30 9.26 0.45
N GLU A 157 -11.51 9.22 -0.87
CA GLU A 157 -10.60 9.73 -1.90
C GLU A 157 -10.32 11.24 -1.70
N ALA A 158 -11.36 12.06 -1.50
CA ALA A 158 -11.21 13.50 -1.29
C ALA A 158 -10.39 13.85 -0.03
N LYS A 159 -10.57 13.12 1.09
CA LYS A 159 -9.71 13.30 2.28
C LYS A 159 -8.28 12.86 1.99
N ASN A 160 -8.09 11.70 1.35
CA ASN A 160 -6.76 11.20 1.00
C ASN A 160 -6.03 12.23 0.11
N ILE A 161 -6.67 12.78 -0.93
CA ILE A 161 -6.11 13.84 -1.79
C ILE A 161 -5.67 15.07 -0.99
N ASN A 162 -6.50 15.56 -0.05
CA ASN A 162 -6.15 16.70 0.80
C ASN A 162 -4.95 16.40 1.70
N ASP A 163 -4.93 15.23 2.34
CA ASP A 163 -3.85 14.80 3.22
C ASP A 163 -2.54 14.61 2.42
N MET A 164 -2.63 14.04 1.21
CA MET A 164 -1.52 13.92 0.25
C MET A 164 -0.95 15.27 -0.17
N ALA A 165 -1.80 16.22 -0.60
CA ALA A 165 -1.34 17.56 -0.98
C ALA A 165 -0.60 18.25 0.17
N THR A 166 -1.13 18.09 1.39
CA THR A 166 -0.51 18.59 2.63
C THR A 166 0.84 17.92 2.91
N MET A 167 0.94 16.60 2.75
CA MET A 167 2.19 15.84 2.93
C MET A 167 3.25 16.22 1.89
N ILE A 168 2.88 16.34 0.61
CA ILE A 168 3.76 16.74 -0.50
C ILE A 168 4.31 18.14 -0.25
N HIS A 169 3.48 19.09 0.15
CA HIS A 169 3.92 20.44 0.49
C HIS A 169 4.87 20.46 1.70
N LEU A 170 4.54 19.74 2.79
CA LEU A 170 5.39 19.68 3.99
C LEU A 170 6.75 18.99 3.72
N ALA A 171 6.76 17.94 2.88
CA ALA A 171 7.98 17.32 2.38
C ALA A 171 8.82 18.29 1.52
N ARG A 172 8.18 19.01 0.58
CA ARG A 172 8.84 20.02 -0.27
C ARG A 172 9.55 21.09 0.56
N ILE A 173 8.84 21.74 1.49
CA ILE A 173 9.42 22.84 2.27
C ILE A 173 10.46 22.39 3.32
N SER A 174 10.52 21.08 3.61
CA SER A 174 11.50 20.49 4.53
C SER A 174 12.78 20.00 3.85
N GLY A 175 12.81 19.90 2.52
CA GLY A 175 13.99 19.41 1.79
C GLY A 175 14.10 17.88 1.74
N VAL A 176 12.97 17.16 1.78
CA VAL A 176 12.93 15.73 1.44
C VAL A 176 13.18 15.59 -0.07
N GLU A 177 14.05 14.66 -0.49
CA GLU A 177 14.35 14.44 -1.92
C GLU A 177 13.31 13.52 -2.58
N GLN A 178 12.88 12.47 -1.86
CA GLN A 178 11.92 11.48 -2.34
C GLN A 178 10.79 11.24 -1.33
N LEU A 179 9.54 11.18 -1.80
CA LEU A 179 8.36 10.90 -0.99
C LEU A 179 7.53 9.78 -1.64
N SER A 180 7.38 8.65 -0.97
CA SER A 180 6.56 7.53 -1.46
C SER A 180 5.29 7.38 -0.65
N ILE A 181 4.15 7.78 -1.22
CA ILE A 181 2.84 7.73 -0.55
C ILE A 181 2.08 6.50 -1.03
N PHE A 182 1.65 5.65 -0.10
CA PHE A 182 0.86 4.46 -0.36
C PHE A 182 -0.60 4.64 0.06
N THR A 183 -1.53 4.32 -0.84
CA THR A 183 -2.97 4.15 -0.57
C THR A 183 -3.37 2.68 -0.74
N SER A 184 -4.47 2.27 -0.10
CA SER A 184 -4.99 0.89 -0.22
C SER A 184 -5.50 0.57 -1.62
N GLN A 185 -6.14 1.53 -2.27
CA GLN A 185 -6.66 1.46 -3.63
C GLN A 185 -5.76 2.29 -4.58
N PRO A 186 -5.64 1.92 -5.85
CA PRO A 186 -5.04 2.79 -6.86
C PRO A 186 -5.88 4.07 -7.00
N LEU A 187 -5.20 5.19 -7.25
CA LEU A 187 -5.84 6.50 -7.41
C LEU A 187 -6.48 6.61 -8.80
N SER A 188 -7.71 7.12 -8.85
CA SER A 188 -8.38 7.41 -10.13
C SER A 188 -7.66 8.55 -10.87
N SER A 189 -7.79 8.61 -12.21
CA SER A 189 -7.29 9.75 -12.99
C SER A 189 -7.90 11.08 -12.51
N GLU A 190 -9.19 11.05 -12.14
CA GLU A 190 -9.89 12.18 -11.52
C GLU A 190 -9.25 12.60 -10.17
N ALA A 191 -8.81 11.63 -9.34
CA ALA A 191 -8.07 11.92 -8.11
C ALA A 191 -6.71 12.56 -8.35
N VAL A 192 -5.98 12.12 -9.38
CA VAL A 192 -4.69 12.71 -9.75
C VAL A 192 -4.88 14.15 -10.26
N GLN A 193 -5.94 14.40 -11.05
CA GLN A 193 -6.31 15.76 -11.47
C GLN A 193 -6.72 16.65 -10.28
N LYS A 194 -7.54 16.13 -9.35
CA LYS A 194 -7.90 16.81 -8.09
C LYS A 194 -6.66 17.12 -7.24
N LEU A 195 -5.71 16.20 -7.16
CA LEU A 195 -4.44 16.38 -6.43
C LEU A 195 -3.57 17.46 -7.06
N ASN A 196 -3.43 17.46 -8.39
CA ASN A 196 -2.74 18.53 -9.12
C ASN A 196 -3.41 19.89 -8.86
N ARG A 197 -4.74 19.97 -8.99
CA ARG A 197 -5.51 21.20 -8.67
C ARG A 197 -5.34 21.65 -7.22
N ALA A 198 -5.29 20.72 -6.26
CA ALA A 198 -5.05 21.03 -4.85
C ALA A 198 -3.63 21.56 -4.58
N LEU A 199 -2.61 21.00 -5.23
CA LEU A 199 -1.22 21.45 -5.14
C LEU A 199 -1.01 22.82 -5.82
N LEU A 200 -1.62 23.04 -6.99
CA LEU A 200 -1.53 24.31 -7.71
C LEU A 200 -2.27 25.44 -6.99
N LEU A 201 -3.55 25.24 -6.65
CA LEU A 201 -4.37 26.30 -6.05
C LEU A 201 -4.12 26.48 -4.55
N GLY A 202 -3.89 25.39 -3.81
CA GLY A 202 -3.72 25.43 -2.35
C GLY A 202 -2.27 25.70 -1.90
N TYR A 203 -1.28 25.33 -2.72
CA TYR A 203 0.14 25.31 -2.34
C TYR A 203 1.08 25.90 -3.41
N LYS A 204 0.54 26.55 -4.45
CA LYS A 204 1.30 27.15 -5.58
C LYS A 204 2.37 26.23 -6.19
N THR A 205 2.12 24.93 -6.17
CA THR A 205 3.11 23.91 -6.52
C THR A 205 2.74 23.28 -7.85
N LYS A 206 3.58 23.45 -8.87
CA LYS A 206 3.36 22.90 -10.22
C LYS A 206 3.69 21.40 -10.23
N VAL A 207 2.73 20.57 -10.64
CA VAL A 207 2.96 19.13 -10.82
C VAL A 207 3.46 18.85 -12.23
N VAL A 208 4.54 18.06 -12.33
CA VAL A 208 4.96 17.38 -13.56
C VAL A 208 4.63 15.89 -13.40
N LEU A 209 3.69 15.39 -14.19
CA LEU A 209 3.33 13.95 -14.18
C LEU A 209 4.34 13.18 -15.04
N ALA A 210 5.08 12.25 -14.42
CA ALA A 210 5.98 11.34 -15.11
C ALA A 210 5.19 10.14 -15.65
N GLN A 211 4.47 10.33 -16.76
CA GLN A 211 3.55 9.34 -17.32
C GLN A 211 3.76 9.08 -18.82
N GLN A 212 4.38 7.93 -19.10
CA GLN A 212 4.26 7.15 -20.35
C GLN A 212 4.64 7.84 -21.69
N ASP A 213 5.93 8.15 -21.89
CA ASP A 213 6.54 8.32 -23.23
C ASP A 213 6.65 6.96 -23.99
N ALA A 214 5.58 6.17 -23.99
CA ALA A 214 5.56 4.77 -24.40
C ALA A 214 4.68 4.48 -25.63
N GLU A 215 3.71 5.35 -25.92
CA GLU A 215 2.67 5.10 -26.94
C GLU A 215 2.89 5.91 -28.24
N GLU A 216 3.67 7.00 -28.22
CA GLU A 216 3.91 7.84 -29.41
C GLU A 216 5.08 7.40 -30.31
N GLU A 217 6.01 6.57 -29.84
CA GLU A 217 7.09 6.01 -30.69
C GLU A 217 6.71 4.69 -31.38
N GLN A 218 5.73 3.93 -30.88
CA GLN A 218 5.37 2.62 -31.44
C GLN A 218 4.59 2.66 -32.76
N THR A 219 4.18 3.85 -33.21
CA THR A 219 3.47 4.07 -34.48
C THR A 219 4.39 4.38 -35.67
N LEU A 220 5.73 4.47 -35.47
CA LEU A 220 6.68 4.81 -36.54
C LEU A 220 7.75 3.75 -36.88
N GLU A 221 7.89 2.68 -36.09
CA GLU A 221 8.84 1.57 -36.39
C GLU A 221 8.15 0.20 -36.49
N ILE A 222 7.13 0.06 -37.36
CA ILE A 222 6.61 -1.25 -37.80
C ILE A 222 7.01 -1.51 -39.26
N GLN A 223 8.34 -1.64 -39.51
CA GLN A 223 8.86 -2.12 -40.79
C GLN A 223 10.25 -2.78 -40.65
N GLY A 224 10.31 -3.99 -40.06
CA GLY A 224 11.55 -4.78 -40.00
C GLY A 224 11.43 -6.18 -39.34
N ASP A 225 11.59 -7.23 -40.16
CA ASP A 225 12.05 -8.58 -39.80
C ASP A 225 11.46 -9.37 -38.61
N GLU A 226 10.16 -9.68 -38.67
CA GLU A 226 9.59 -10.84 -37.93
C GLU A 226 10.03 -12.19 -38.53
N GLN A 227 11.30 -12.60 -38.38
CA GLN A 227 11.76 -13.95 -38.76
C GLN A 227 12.69 -14.62 -37.73
N SER A 228 12.13 -15.10 -36.61
CA SER A 228 12.86 -16.05 -35.72
C SER A 228 11.97 -16.97 -34.85
N TRP A 229 10.83 -16.49 -34.34
CA TRP A 229 10.10 -17.15 -33.25
C TRP A 229 8.95 -18.09 -33.67
N SER A 230 9.25 -19.23 -34.33
CA SER A 230 8.20 -20.20 -34.73
C SER A 230 8.51 -21.70 -34.58
N ARG A 231 9.77 -22.13 -34.45
CA ARG A 231 10.10 -23.57 -34.55
C ARG A 231 9.76 -24.43 -33.31
N TYR A 232 9.75 -23.89 -32.10
CA TYR A 232 9.53 -24.69 -30.88
C TYR A 232 8.06 -24.93 -30.52
N THR A 233 7.15 -24.05 -30.92
CA THR A 233 5.71 -24.16 -30.61
C THR A 233 5.00 -25.21 -31.45
N VAL A 234 5.42 -25.42 -32.70
CA VAL A 234 4.82 -26.36 -33.65
C VAL A 234 5.00 -27.83 -33.23
N LEU A 235 6.16 -28.18 -32.65
CA LEU A 235 6.48 -29.57 -32.27
C LEU A 235 5.57 -30.11 -31.16
N ARG A 236 5.04 -29.25 -30.26
CA ARG A 236 4.20 -29.67 -29.14
C ARG A 236 2.76 -30.03 -29.54
N ARG A 237 2.34 -29.77 -30.78
CA ARG A 237 0.96 -29.97 -31.28
C ARG A 237 0.79 -31.21 -32.19
N ARG A 238 1.81 -32.07 -32.32
CA ARG A 238 1.80 -33.24 -33.24
C ARG A 238 1.85 -34.64 -32.60
N THR A 239 1.84 -34.74 -31.27
CA THR A 239 2.00 -36.03 -30.55
C THR A 239 0.84 -36.37 -29.60
N ALA A 240 -0.39 -35.97 -29.96
CA ALA A 240 -1.60 -36.32 -29.20
C ALA A 240 -2.82 -36.49 -30.14
N CYS A 241 -2.98 -37.70 -30.69
CA CYS A 241 -4.25 -38.39 -31.00
C CYS A 241 -3.97 -39.65 -31.85
N GLY A 242 -4.48 -40.81 -31.44
CA GLY A 242 -4.13 -42.08 -32.07
C GLY A 242 -4.90 -43.32 -31.61
N CYS A 243 -6.24 -43.22 -31.54
CA CYS A 243 -7.19 -44.34 -31.34
C CYS A 243 -7.13 -45.05 -29.94
N THR A 244 -8.15 -45.78 -29.44
CA THR A 244 -9.39 -46.35 -30.03
C THR A 244 -10.63 -46.31 -29.11
N LYS A 245 -11.82 -46.09 -29.70
CA LYS A 245 -13.16 -46.69 -29.42
C LYS A 245 -13.90 -46.43 -28.07
N GLY A 246 -15.24 -46.32 -28.20
CA GLY A 246 -16.26 -46.17 -27.13
C GLY A 246 -17.15 -44.94 -27.40
N SER A 247 -18.23 -45.02 -28.21
CA SER A 247 -19.62 -45.35 -27.82
C SER A 247 -20.17 -44.44 -26.70
N ASP A 248 -21.28 -43.69 -26.86
CA ASP A 248 -22.39 -43.75 -27.83
C ASP A 248 -23.03 -42.36 -28.14
N SER A 249 -23.97 -42.34 -29.10
CA SER A 249 -25.17 -41.48 -29.26
C SER A 249 -25.21 -40.06 -28.65
N SER A 250 -25.58 -38.98 -29.37
CA SER A 250 -26.50 -38.92 -30.53
C SER A 250 -26.29 -37.70 -31.46
N SER A 251 -26.72 -37.87 -32.71
CA SER A 251 -26.93 -36.86 -33.77
C SER A 251 -28.34 -36.21 -33.62
N THR A 252 -28.81 -35.15 -34.28
CA THR A 252 -28.39 -34.12 -35.28
C THR A 252 -29.50 -33.01 -35.23
N SER A 253 -29.53 -31.84 -35.91
CA SER A 253 -28.96 -31.38 -37.19
C SER A 253 -28.83 -29.84 -37.25
N TRP A 254 -28.15 -29.35 -38.30
CA TRP A 254 -28.17 -27.97 -38.85
C TRP A 254 -29.49 -27.72 -39.66
N PRO A 255 -29.74 -26.60 -40.39
CA PRO A 255 -28.87 -25.44 -40.75
C PRO A 255 -29.53 -24.03 -40.72
N GLY A 256 -28.79 -22.99 -41.17
CA GLY A 256 -29.41 -21.83 -41.84
C GLY A 256 -28.82 -20.44 -41.55
N SER A 257 -28.26 -19.79 -42.58
CA SER A 257 -28.19 -18.32 -42.77
C SER A 257 -28.90 -18.01 -44.09
N PRO A 258 -29.45 -16.79 -44.37
CA PRO A 258 -28.62 -15.62 -44.70
C PRO A 258 -29.30 -14.23 -44.41
N ALA A 259 -28.78 -13.16 -45.04
CA ALA A 259 -29.30 -11.79 -45.19
C ALA A 259 -29.33 -10.89 -43.92
N SER A 260 -28.87 -9.63 -43.86
CA SER A 260 -28.57 -8.50 -44.79
C SER A 260 -29.68 -7.46 -44.97
N SER A 261 -29.44 -6.22 -44.54
CA SER A 261 -30.14 -5.00 -44.99
C SER A 261 -29.39 -3.73 -44.54
N ASP A 262 -29.23 -2.76 -45.44
CA ASP A 262 -28.70 -1.42 -45.17
C ASP A 262 -29.83 -0.42 -44.85
N SER A 263 -29.49 0.74 -44.27
CA SER A 263 -30.24 1.99 -44.43
C SER A 263 -29.38 3.20 -44.05
N GLU A 264 -29.43 4.25 -44.86
CA GLU A 264 -28.65 5.50 -44.72
C GLU A 264 -29.50 6.66 -44.17
N ALA A 265 -28.83 7.79 -43.91
CA ALA A 265 -29.33 9.17 -43.91
C ALA A 265 -30.34 9.64 -42.82
N GLY A 266 -30.04 10.83 -42.27
CA GLY A 266 -31.04 11.77 -41.72
C GLY A 266 -31.48 12.77 -42.81
N PRO A 267 -31.52 14.09 -42.58
CA PRO A 267 -31.48 14.86 -41.32
C PRO A 267 -32.64 15.90 -41.21
N CYS A 268 -32.68 16.68 -40.13
CA CYS A 268 -33.27 18.04 -40.02
C CYS A 268 -32.83 18.62 -38.64
N SER A 269 -32.23 19.79 -38.40
CA SER A 269 -32.01 21.10 -39.08
C SER A 269 -32.94 22.24 -38.60
N LEU A 270 -32.35 23.44 -38.48
CA LEU A 270 -32.97 24.77 -38.26
C LEU A 270 -33.45 25.13 -36.83
N ASP A 271 -33.28 26.36 -36.33
CA ASP A 271 -32.15 27.29 -36.58
C ASP A 271 -32.00 28.39 -35.50
N GLU A 272 -30.74 28.77 -35.28
CA GLU A 272 -30.12 30.09 -35.03
C GLU A 272 -30.77 31.27 -34.25
N THR A 273 -29.83 32.17 -33.86
CA THR A 273 -29.97 33.56 -33.39
C THR A 273 -30.28 33.79 -31.90
N MET A 274 -29.59 34.68 -31.18
CA MET A 274 -28.41 35.50 -31.51
C MET A 274 -27.66 36.00 -30.25
N ALA A 275 -26.48 36.58 -30.46
CA ALA A 275 -25.78 37.55 -29.58
C ALA A 275 -25.17 37.08 -28.23
N SER A 276 -23.97 36.50 -28.35
CA SER A 276 -22.73 37.05 -27.76
C SER A 276 -22.63 37.36 -26.26
N SER A 277 -21.84 36.55 -25.56
CA SER A 277 -20.85 37.03 -24.57
C SER A 277 -19.65 36.06 -24.51
N TYR A 278 -18.94 35.93 -25.63
CA TYR A 278 -17.67 35.18 -25.71
C TYR A 278 -16.51 35.98 -25.07
N THR A 279 -16.56 36.18 -23.76
CA THR A 279 -15.31 36.24 -22.98
C THR A 279 -14.81 34.81 -22.85
N ALA A 280 -13.96 34.40 -23.79
CA ALA A 280 -13.10 33.25 -23.57
C ALA A 280 -12.14 33.63 -22.43
N ASP A 281 -12.50 33.26 -21.19
CA ASP A 281 -11.65 33.46 -20.03
C ASP A 281 -10.35 32.70 -20.25
N ASN A 282 -9.33 33.45 -20.64
CA ASN A 282 -8.02 32.94 -20.97
C ASN A 282 -7.26 32.71 -19.66
N ASP A 283 -7.77 31.77 -18.85
CA ASP A 283 -7.27 31.34 -17.53
C ASP A 283 -5.88 30.68 -17.59
N ALA A 284 -5.24 30.72 -18.76
CA ALA A 284 -3.79 30.76 -18.92
C ALA A 284 -3.16 32.10 -18.44
N GLN A 285 -3.89 32.95 -17.71
CA GLN A 285 -3.28 33.96 -16.82
C GLN A 285 -2.20 33.29 -15.98
N MET A 286 -1.04 33.93 -15.86
CA MET A 286 0.15 33.33 -15.26
C MET A 286 -0.04 33.06 -13.76
N VAL A 287 -0.54 31.87 -13.42
CA VAL A 287 -0.53 31.34 -12.05
C VAL A 287 0.93 31.14 -11.64
N SER A 288 1.48 32.15 -10.94
CA SER A 288 2.83 32.10 -10.39
C SER A 288 2.95 30.92 -9.42
N PHE A 289 3.71 29.91 -9.85
CA PHE A 289 4.04 28.73 -9.06
C PHE A 289 5.40 28.95 -8.38
N ASP A 290 5.47 28.62 -7.09
CA ASP A 290 6.65 28.89 -6.26
C ASP A 290 7.69 27.75 -6.33
N ALA A 291 7.32 26.58 -6.87
CA ALA A 291 8.19 25.40 -7.07
C ALA A 291 7.53 24.34 -7.98
N THR A 292 8.30 23.37 -8.46
CA THR A 292 7.77 22.15 -9.11
C THR A 292 7.87 20.89 -8.22
N VAL A 293 7.11 19.86 -8.57
CA VAL A 293 7.14 18.50 -7.98
C VAL A 293 6.91 17.47 -9.10
N HIS A 294 7.76 16.45 -9.18
CA HIS A 294 7.59 15.35 -10.13
C HIS A 294 6.78 14.21 -9.49
N ILE A 295 5.60 13.92 -10.03
CA ILE A 295 4.71 12.85 -9.55
C ILE A 295 4.75 11.67 -10.51
N ARG A 296 5.14 10.49 -10.02
CA ARG A 296 5.12 9.19 -10.71
C ARG A 296 4.04 8.30 -10.10
N ILE A 297 3.27 7.62 -10.95
CA ILE A 297 2.23 6.68 -10.52
C ILE A 297 2.78 5.25 -10.63
N GLY A 298 2.76 4.52 -9.53
CA GLY A 298 3.19 3.13 -9.42
C GLY A 298 4.69 2.86 -9.65
N LEU A 299 5.08 1.61 -9.45
CA LEU A 299 6.43 1.09 -9.70
C LEU A 299 6.52 0.58 -11.14
N LEU A 300 6.45 1.53 -12.09
CA LEU A 300 6.57 1.31 -13.53
C LEU A 300 7.83 0.53 -13.91
N LEU A 301 7.67 -0.46 -14.78
CA LEU A 301 8.73 -1.20 -15.45
C LEU A 301 9.31 -0.34 -16.58
N SER A 302 10.43 0.34 -16.33
CA SER A 302 11.10 1.12 -17.37
C SER A 302 11.92 0.20 -18.29
N SER A 303 11.40 -0.07 -19.49
CA SER A 303 12.07 -0.88 -20.53
C SER A 303 13.28 -0.13 -21.12
N LYS A 304 13.09 1.13 -21.50
CA LYS A 304 14.19 2.09 -21.62
C LYS A 304 14.76 2.27 -20.21
N ALA A 305 15.97 1.76 -19.99
CA ALA A 305 16.52 1.67 -18.64
C ALA A 305 16.55 3.03 -17.94
N ALA A 306 16.05 3.08 -16.70
CA ALA A 306 16.41 4.13 -15.77
C ALA A 306 17.92 3.99 -15.47
N THR A 307 18.73 4.69 -16.27
CA THR A 307 20.11 4.98 -15.89
C THR A 307 20.08 5.66 -14.52
N PRO A 308 21.02 5.39 -13.60
CA PRO A 308 21.12 6.17 -12.36
C PRO A 308 21.36 7.66 -12.66
N ASP A 309 21.88 7.94 -13.84
CA ASP A 309 22.02 9.26 -14.46
C ASP A 309 20.79 9.68 -15.29
N THR A 310 19.55 9.37 -14.85
CA THR A 310 18.38 10.15 -15.28
C THR A 310 18.70 11.60 -14.95
N LYS A 311 19.03 12.39 -15.97
CA LYS A 311 19.55 13.77 -15.82
C LYS A 311 18.71 14.48 -14.77
N ARG A 312 19.30 14.78 -13.61
CA ARG A 312 18.57 15.37 -12.48
C ARG A 312 17.95 16.67 -12.99
N PHE A 313 16.64 16.67 -13.20
CA PHE A 313 15.91 17.78 -13.78
C PHE A 313 15.88 18.89 -12.75
N LYS A 314 16.90 19.73 -12.77
CA LYS A 314 16.95 20.94 -11.95
C LYS A 314 15.86 21.87 -12.45
N ASP A 315 15.10 22.42 -11.51
CA ASP A 315 14.20 23.54 -11.78
C ASP A 315 15.00 24.71 -12.37
N GLU A 316 14.30 25.70 -12.94
CA GLU A 316 14.88 26.95 -13.47
C GLU A 316 15.76 27.70 -12.44
N GLN A 317 15.64 27.35 -11.16
CA GLN A 317 16.37 27.88 -10.00
C GLN A 317 17.59 27.02 -9.58
N GLY A 318 17.90 25.92 -10.28
CA GLY A 318 19.06 25.05 -10.02
C GLY A 318 18.88 24.00 -8.90
N VAL A 319 17.75 24.02 -8.21
CA VAL A 319 17.33 23.08 -7.15
C VAL A 319 16.73 21.83 -7.78
N GLU A 320 16.86 20.68 -7.11
CA GLU A 320 16.28 19.42 -7.54
C GLU A 320 14.86 19.27 -6.95
N PRO A 321 13.81 19.07 -7.79
CA PRO A 321 12.43 19.02 -7.33
C PRO A 321 12.11 17.69 -6.65
N LEU A 322 11.22 17.74 -5.66
CA LEU A 322 10.74 16.58 -4.90
C LEU A 322 10.18 15.51 -5.85
N GLN A 323 10.69 14.28 -5.71
CA GLN A 323 10.19 13.11 -6.45
C GLN A 323 9.12 12.40 -5.61
N VAL A 324 7.89 12.38 -6.10
CA VAL A 324 6.75 11.74 -5.42
C VAL A 324 6.36 10.45 -6.15
N ASN A 325 6.45 9.31 -5.46
CA ASN A 325 5.90 8.04 -5.96
C ASN A 325 4.54 7.79 -5.31
N LEU A 326 3.49 7.67 -6.13
CA LEU A 326 2.14 7.31 -5.68
C LEU A 326 1.94 5.80 -5.85
N LEU A 327 1.83 5.11 -4.72
CA LEU A 327 1.83 3.65 -4.63
C LEU A 327 0.45 3.13 -4.21
N SER A 328 0.11 1.95 -4.71
CA SER A 328 -1.13 1.22 -4.42
C SER A 328 -0.83 -0.15 -3.80
N GLN A 329 -1.86 -0.89 -3.41
CA GLN A 329 -1.70 -2.29 -2.98
C GLN A 329 -1.06 -3.18 -4.08
N GLU A 330 -1.24 -2.85 -5.36
CA GLU A 330 -0.68 -3.60 -6.49
C GLU A 330 0.85 -3.54 -6.50
N ASP A 331 1.42 -2.38 -6.14
CA ASP A 331 2.87 -2.11 -6.04
C ASP A 331 3.58 -2.86 -4.91
N GLY A 332 2.83 -3.53 -4.04
CA GLY A 332 3.33 -4.29 -2.89
C GLY A 332 3.94 -5.65 -3.26
N HIS A 333 3.44 -6.71 -2.63
CA HIS A 333 3.96 -8.06 -2.81
C HIS A 333 3.77 -8.61 -4.23
N GLU A 334 2.67 -8.25 -4.90
CA GLU A 334 2.39 -8.76 -6.25
C GLU A 334 3.37 -8.20 -7.28
N ARG A 335 3.56 -6.86 -7.31
CA ARG A 335 4.56 -6.24 -8.18
C ARG A 335 5.97 -6.76 -7.91
N PHE A 336 6.34 -6.96 -6.65
CA PHE A 336 7.62 -7.55 -6.27
C PHE A 336 7.78 -8.99 -6.83
N ALA A 337 6.73 -9.82 -6.75
CA ALA A 337 6.73 -11.17 -7.32
C ALA A 337 6.75 -11.18 -8.86
N GLN A 338 6.09 -10.22 -9.53
CA GLN A 338 6.16 -10.03 -10.99
C GLN A 338 7.60 -9.72 -11.42
N LEU A 339 8.24 -8.74 -10.78
CA LEU A 339 9.62 -8.31 -11.09
C LEU A 339 10.63 -9.44 -10.89
N ILE A 340 10.52 -10.20 -9.79
CA ILE A 340 11.36 -11.38 -9.54
C ILE A 340 11.10 -12.48 -10.57
N SER A 341 9.84 -12.76 -10.91
CA SER A 341 9.49 -13.76 -11.94
C SER A 341 10.11 -13.42 -13.29
N GLN A 342 10.04 -12.14 -13.70
CA GLN A 342 10.69 -11.65 -14.93
C GLN A 342 12.21 -11.78 -14.86
N GLN A 343 12.85 -11.38 -13.75
CA GLN A 343 14.29 -11.50 -13.59
C GLN A 343 14.77 -12.95 -13.62
N ILE A 344 14.01 -13.87 -13.00
CA ILE A 344 14.28 -15.32 -13.05
C ILE A 344 14.07 -15.87 -14.46
N HIS A 345 13.03 -15.45 -15.17
CA HIS A 345 12.77 -15.89 -16.54
C HIS A 345 13.89 -15.48 -17.50
N HIS A 346 14.25 -14.19 -17.52
CA HIS A 346 15.36 -13.68 -18.32
C HIS A 346 16.67 -14.40 -17.99
N ARG A 347 16.99 -14.59 -16.70
CA ARG A 347 18.17 -15.37 -16.29
C ARG A 347 18.13 -16.83 -16.74
N ALA A 348 16.96 -17.47 -16.72
CA ALA A 348 16.79 -18.85 -17.19
C ALA A 348 16.95 -18.96 -18.72
N GLU A 349 16.49 -17.95 -19.46
CA GLU A 349 16.69 -17.80 -20.90
C GLU A 349 18.18 -17.59 -21.25
N THR A 350 18.88 -16.66 -20.58
CA THR A 350 20.33 -16.49 -20.73
C THR A 350 21.09 -17.79 -20.47
N TYR A 351 20.73 -18.52 -19.40
CA TYR A 351 21.32 -19.81 -19.09
C TYR A 351 21.01 -20.90 -20.14
N PHE A 352 19.83 -20.86 -20.75
CA PHE A 352 19.45 -21.78 -21.82
C PHE A 352 20.21 -21.48 -23.12
N CYS A 353 20.27 -20.22 -23.55
CA CYS A 353 20.92 -19.81 -24.80
C CYS A 353 22.45 -19.89 -24.71
N ASP A 354 23.06 -19.18 -23.77
CA ASP A 354 24.52 -18.98 -23.72
C ASP A 354 25.28 -20.23 -23.25
N ILE A 355 24.62 -21.09 -22.48
CA ILE A 355 25.24 -22.26 -21.85
C ILE A 355 24.67 -23.58 -22.41
N LEU A 356 23.36 -23.81 -22.32
CA LEU A 356 22.82 -25.13 -22.69
C LEU A 356 22.81 -25.36 -24.21
N LEU A 357 22.30 -24.43 -25.01
CA LEU A 357 22.31 -24.55 -26.48
C LEU A 357 23.74 -24.52 -27.04
N ALA A 358 24.62 -23.66 -26.51
CA ALA A 358 26.02 -23.63 -26.89
C ALA A 358 26.73 -24.97 -26.65
N ASP A 359 26.55 -25.59 -25.46
CA ASP A 359 27.11 -26.91 -25.14
C ASP A 359 26.51 -28.01 -26.03
N ILE A 360 25.20 -27.97 -26.32
CA ILE A 360 24.53 -28.95 -27.18
C ILE A 360 25.06 -28.86 -28.62
N ASN A 361 25.16 -27.65 -29.18
CA ASN A 361 25.64 -27.43 -30.55
C ASN A 361 27.13 -27.80 -30.70
N SER A 362 27.94 -27.51 -29.68
CA SER A 362 29.35 -27.93 -29.62
C SER A 362 29.47 -29.46 -29.50
N ALA A 363 28.65 -30.11 -28.67
CA ALA A 363 28.65 -31.57 -28.56
C ALA A 363 28.13 -32.27 -29.83
N ALA A 364 27.15 -31.67 -30.53
CA ALA A 364 26.58 -32.22 -31.77
C ALA A 364 27.54 -32.10 -32.96
N SER A 365 28.21 -30.95 -33.14
CA SER A 365 29.21 -30.78 -34.21
C SER A 365 30.43 -31.69 -34.02
N ASN A 366 30.87 -31.90 -32.77
CA ASN A 366 31.95 -32.85 -32.43
C ASN A 366 31.51 -34.33 -32.40
N ALA A 367 30.22 -34.65 -32.59
CA ALA A 367 29.71 -36.03 -32.47
C ALA A 367 30.19 -36.98 -33.58
N THR A 368 30.79 -36.45 -34.66
CA THR A 368 31.30 -37.23 -35.81
C THR A 368 32.36 -38.29 -35.44
N LYS A 369 32.94 -38.24 -34.24
CA LYS A 369 33.87 -39.27 -33.72
C LYS A 369 33.49 -39.87 -32.35
N ARG A 370 32.41 -39.41 -31.69
CA ARG A 370 31.96 -39.95 -30.38
C ARG A 370 30.44 -39.86 -30.24
N ARG A 371 29.81 -40.94 -29.75
CA ARG A 371 28.39 -40.93 -29.37
C ARG A 371 28.12 -39.80 -28.34
N PHE A 372 27.13 -38.97 -28.64
CA PHE A 372 26.59 -37.96 -27.74
C PHE A 372 26.16 -38.60 -26.40
N SER A 373 26.65 -38.06 -25.28
CA SER A 373 26.40 -38.60 -23.94
C SER A 373 25.82 -37.53 -23.03
N THR A 374 24.57 -37.71 -22.63
CA THR A 374 23.85 -36.76 -21.77
C THR A 374 24.42 -36.68 -20.35
N SER A 375 25.10 -37.73 -19.87
CA SER A 375 25.67 -37.78 -18.52
C SER A 375 26.93 -36.93 -18.36
N SER A 376 27.76 -36.80 -19.40
CA SER A 376 28.95 -35.91 -19.36
C SER A 376 28.53 -34.44 -19.35
N LEU A 377 27.60 -34.05 -20.24
CA LEU A 377 27.01 -32.71 -20.25
C LEU A 377 26.31 -32.39 -18.92
N ARG A 378 25.54 -33.33 -18.35
CA ARG A 378 24.89 -33.14 -17.04
C ARG A 378 25.87 -32.81 -15.92
N LYS A 379 27.08 -33.40 -15.89
CA LYS A 379 28.10 -33.05 -14.89
C LYS A 379 28.62 -31.63 -15.09
N ALA A 380 28.92 -31.22 -16.32
CA ALA A 380 29.34 -29.86 -16.64
C ALA A 380 28.24 -28.82 -16.30
N TRP A 381 26.99 -29.11 -16.64
CA TRP A 381 25.83 -28.26 -16.36
C TRP A 381 25.54 -28.11 -14.87
N VAL A 382 25.78 -29.13 -14.03
CA VAL A 382 25.66 -28.97 -12.57
C VAL A 382 26.66 -27.93 -12.05
N CYS A 383 27.91 -27.96 -12.51
CA CYS A 383 28.93 -26.97 -12.13
C CYS A 383 28.62 -25.57 -12.69
N LYS A 384 28.26 -25.46 -13.98
CA LYS A 384 27.86 -24.17 -14.59
C LYS A 384 26.63 -23.57 -13.91
N ARG A 385 25.61 -24.38 -13.58
CA ARG A 385 24.44 -23.95 -12.82
C ARG A 385 24.80 -23.44 -11.43
N GLN A 386 25.70 -24.11 -10.71
CA GLN A 386 26.14 -23.66 -9.38
C GLN A 386 26.82 -22.30 -9.44
N ALA A 387 27.71 -22.09 -10.43
CA ALA A 387 28.33 -20.79 -10.69
C ALA A 387 27.30 -19.72 -11.08
N PHE A 388 26.25 -20.09 -11.84
CA PHE A 388 25.15 -19.19 -12.18
C PHE A 388 24.30 -18.80 -10.96
N THR A 389 23.86 -19.77 -10.15
CA THR A 389 23.06 -19.52 -8.94
C THR A 389 23.84 -18.75 -7.87
N SER A 390 25.17 -18.90 -7.80
CA SER A 390 26.00 -18.15 -6.84
C SER A 390 25.97 -16.62 -7.05
N LYS A 391 25.56 -16.16 -8.24
CA LYS A 391 25.39 -14.73 -8.54
C LYS A 391 24.08 -14.14 -7.99
N LEU A 392 23.12 -14.99 -7.58
CA LEU A 392 21.83 -14.56 -7.01
C LEU A 392 22.03 -14.12 -5.55
N THR A 393 22.59 -12.92 -5.37
CA THR A 393 22.80 -12.28 -4.07
C THR A 393 21.74 -11.20 -3.81
N VAL A 394 21.51 -10.84 -2.54
CA VAL A 394 20.59 -9.74 -2.18
C VAL A 394 20.99 -8.44 -2.87
N ALA A 395 22.29 -8.11 -2.88
CA ALA A 395 22.81 -6.92 -3.56
C ALA A 395 22.69 -6.96 -5.10
N GLU A 396 22.56 -8.15 -5.72
CA GLU A 396 22.25 -8.31 -7.15
C GLU A 396 20.76 -8.11 -7.43
N LEU A 397 19.89 -8.59 -6.54
CA LEU A 397 18.46 -8.35 -6.62
C LEU A 397 18.14 -6.86 -6.38
N ASP A 398 18.74 -6.22 -5.38
CA ASP A 398 18.59 -4.79 -5.10
C ASP A 398 19.03 -3.91 -6.29
N ARG A 399 20.20 -4.20 -6.89
CA ARG A 399 20.65 -3.51 -8.12
C ARG A 399 19.74 -3.76 -9.32
N SER A 400 19.07 -4.91 -9.39
CA SER A 400 18.12 -5.22 -10.47
C SER A 400 16.79 -4.49 -10.30
N LEU A 401 16.29 -4.42 -9.06
CA LEU A 401 15.04 -3.74 -8.72
C LEU A 401 15.19 -2.22 -8.90
N ALA A 402 16.32 -1.65 -8.48
CA ALA A 402 16.63 -0.24 -8.75
C ALA A 402 16.63 0.07 -10.27
N LYS A 403 17.25 -0.79 -11.09
CA LYS A 403 17.24 -0.66 -12.57
C LYS A 403 15.84 -0.74 -13.18
N THR A 404 14.94 -1.58 -12.63
CA THR A 404 13.53 -1.63 -13.08
C THR A 404 12.68 -0.51 -12.49
N GLY A 405 13.27 0.50 -11.83
CA GLY A 405 12.55 1.63 -11.25
C GLY A 405 11.74 1.29 -10.01
N TYR A 406 12.08 0.20 -9.30
CA TYR A 406 11.50 -0.12 -7.99
C TYR A 406 11.98 0.86 -6.92
N MET A 407 11.24 0.97 -5.82
CA MET A 407 11.49 1.95 -4.77
C MET A 407 12.77 1.62 -3.96
N GLY A 408 13.53 2.66 -3.59
CA GLY A 408 14.61 2.59 -2.60
C GLY A 408 14.11 2.40 -1.16
N GLU A 409 15.05 2.29 -0.22
CA GLU A 409 14.78 2.12 1.22
C GLU A 409 14.55 3.48 1.91
N PRO A 410 13.32 3.78 2.39
CA PRO A 410 13.04 5.04 3.07
C PRO A 410 13.67 5.04 4.46
N GLU A 411 14.23 6.19 4.86
CA GLU A 411 14.74 6.36 6.23
C GLU A 411 13.61 6.36 7.26
N LEU A 412 12.44 6.89 6.89
CA LEU A 412 11.28 7.07 7.77
C LEU A 412 9.99 6.70 7.05
N VAL A 413 9.20 5.80 7.64
CA VAL A 413 7.85 5.42 7.20
C VAL A 413 6.81 5.93 8.20
N VAL A 414 5.97 6.87 7.76
CA VAL A 414 4.86 7.44 8.54
C VAL A 414 3.56 6.70 8.24
N VAL A 415 2.94 6.10 9.26
CA VAL A 415 1.60 5.52 9.15
C VAL A 415 0.58 6.52 9.70
N PHE A 416 -0.34 6.99 8.86
CA PHE A 416 -1.38 7.96 9.21
C PHE A 416 -2.78 7.44 8.86
N GLY A 417 -3.79 7.82 9.64
CA GLY A 417 -5.17 7.34 9.49
C GLY A 417 -5.41 5.97 10.14
N GLY A 418 -6.30 5.16 9.54
CA GLY A 418 -6.62 3.81 10.00
C GLY A 418 -7.42 3.72 11.31
N LYS A 419 -7.45 2.55 11.96
CA LYS A 419 -8.13 2.36 13.26
C LYS A 419 -7.18 2.69 14.41
N PRO A 420 -7.61 3.43 15.45
CA PRO A 420 -6.75 3.72 16.60
C PRO A 420 -6.28 2.42 17.25
N ARG A 421 -4.99 2.39 17.65
CA ARG A 421 -4.25 1.22 18.16
C ARG A 421 -3.92 0.11 17.15
N LEU A 422 -4.44 0.13 15.91
CA LEU A 422 -4.06 -0.85 14.88
C LEU A 422 -2.82 -0.35 14.11
N ARG A 423 -1.69 -1.05 14.26
CA ARG A 423 -0.49 -0.82 13.43
C ARG A 423 -0.48 -1.83 12.28
N LYS A 424 -0.62 -1.34 11.04
CA LYS A 424 -0.52 -2.14 9.80
C LYS A 424 0.12 -1.25 8.72
N LEU A 425 0.91 -1.84 7.82
CA LEU A 425 1.45 -1.16 6.64
C LEU A 425 0.58 -1.32 5.37
N TYR A 426 -0.61 -1.92 5.52
CA TYR A 426 -1.67 -2.08 4.53
C TYR A 426 -1.36 -2.80 3.21
N GLY A 427 -0.08 -3.00 2.85
CA GLY A 427 0.38 -3.58 1.59
C GLY A 427 1.64 -2.88 1.05
N PHE A 428 2.14 -1.84 1.74
CA PHE A 428 3.37 -1.11 1.42
C PHE A 428 4.51 -2.06 1.05
N PRO A 429 5.32 -1.76 0.02
CA PRO A 429 6.47 -2.57 -0.40
C PRO A 429 7.30 -3.08 0.79
N ALA A 430 7.34 -4.40 0.97
CA ALA A 430 8.00 -5.03 2.12
C ALA A 430 9.52 -5.22 1.94
N TRP A 431 9.99 -5.28 0.70
CA TRP A 431 11.40 -5.48 0.37
C TRP A 431 12.35 -4.33 0.77
N PRO A 432 11.97 -3.03 0.63
CA PRO A 432 12.82 -1.90 0.97
C PRO A 432 12.65 -1.37 2.41
N ILE A 433 11.90 -2.04 3.30
CA ILE A 433 11.64 -1.55 4.69
C ILE A 433 12.39 -2.37 5.76
N ARG A 434 13.68 -2.60 5.55
CA ARG A 434 14.52 -3.47 6.41
C ARG A 434 15.08 -2.71 7.60
N LEU A 435 15.42 -1.44 7.37
CA LEU A 435 16.10 -0.52 8.29
C LEU A 435 15.30 0.78 8.49
N SER A 436 14.18 0.94 7.79
CA SER A 436 13.28 2.10 7.89
C SER A 436 12.68 2.29 9.28
N ASP A 437 12.74 3.52 9.77
CA ASP A 437 12.12 3.89 11.04
C ASP A 437 10.60 4.01 10.92
N LEU A 438 9.84 3.47 11.88
CA LEU A 438 8.36 3.47 11.82
C LEU A 438 7.76 4.50 12.76
N PHE A 439 7.10 5.53 12.22
CA PHE A 439 6.31 6.51 12.99
C PHE A 439 4.81 6.24 12.87
N PHE A 440 4.12 6.23 14.02
CA PHE A 440 2.67 6.09 14.13
C PHE A 440 2.22 6.74 15.44
N ASP A 441 1.31 7.72 15.36
CA ASP A 441 0.72 8.37 16.53
C ASP A 441 -0.62 7.69 16.88
N ALA A 442 -0.65 6.96 17.99
CA ALA A 442 -1.83 6.24 18.46
C ALA A 442 -2.95 7.14 19.01
N HIS A 443 -2.71 8.45 19.14
CA HIS A 443 -3.65 9.45 19.68
C HIS A 443 -4.33 10.28 18.58
N VAL A 444 -3.84 10.22 17.33
CA VAL A 444 -4.48 10.85 16.19
C VAL A 444 -5.86 10.22 15.94
N ARG A 445 -6.88 11.05 15.74
CA ARG A 445 -8.21 10.61 15.32
C ARG A 445 -8.21 10.39 13.81
N SER A 446 -8.71 9.25 13.35
CA SER A 446 -8.70 8.86 11.94
C SER A 446 -9.44 9.82 11.01
N ASN A 447 -10.44 10.55 11.54
CA ASN A 447 -11.20 11.57 10.82
C ASN A 447 -10.52 12.97 10.81
N ARG A 448 -9.38 13.16 11.49
CA ARG A 448 -8.57 14.39 11.38
C ARG A 448 -7.89 14.40 10.00
N ALA A 449 -7.85 15.55 9.34
CA ALA A 449 -6.93 15.78 8.23
C ALA A 449 -5.47 15.74 8.72
N TYR A 450 -4.53 15.52 7.80
CA TYR A 450 -3.10 15.65 8.11
C TYR A 450 -2.74 17.10 8.44
N ASP A 451 -1.74 17.29 9.31
CA ASP A 451 -1.32 18.60 9.78
C ASP A 451 0.19 18.66 10.01
N SER A 452 0.72 19.87 9.86
CA SER A 452 2.06 20.30 10.27
C SER A 452 2.53 19.69 11.60
N SER A 453 1.67 19.64 12.62
CA SER A 453 2.02 19.05 13.93
C SER A 453 2.32 17.55 13.86
N ASP A 454 1.70 16.80 12.95
CA ASP A 454 1.91 15.35 12.82
C ASP A 454 3.17 15.03 11.99
N PHE A 455 3.46 15.85 10.98
CA PHE A 455 4.72 15.82 10.22
C PHE A 455 5.93 16.11 11.12
N VAL A 456 5.83 17.18 11.89
CA VAL A 456 6.87 17.64 12.82
C VAL A 456 7.16 16.62 13.93
N LYS A 457 6.15 15.91 14.46
CA LYS A 457 6.36 14.77 15.37
C LYS A 457 7.19 13.66 14.74
N ALA A 458 6.98 13.37 13.44
CA ALA A 458 7.66 12.30 12.74
C ALA A 458 9.16 12.60 12.56
N LEU A 459 9.50 13.81 12.07
CA LEU A 459 10.90 14.25 11.94
C LEU A 459 11.63 14.31 13.29
N ARG A 460 10.95 14.77 14.35
CA ARG A 460 11.47 14.76 15.73
C ARG A 460 11.64 13.34 16.30
N LYS A 461 10.93 12.33 15.77
CA LYS A 461 11.22 10.93 16.13
C LYS A 461 12.50 10.46 15.43
N LEU A 462 12.65 10.69 14.13
CA LEU A 462 13.84 10.31 13.36
C LEU A 462 15.14 10.98 13.86
N ALA A 463 15.02 12.17 14.47
CA ALA A 463 16.14 12.84 15.15
C ALA A 463 16.64 12.13 16.41
N LYS A 464 15.86 11.17 16.95
CA LYS A 464 16.10 10.50 18.24
C LYS A 464 16.38 9.01 18.08
N THR A 465 16.53 8.52 16.86
CA THR A 465 16.79 7.11 16.59
C THR A 465 18.26 6.89 16.21
N GLU A 466 18.83 5.83 16.78
CA GLU A 466 20.24 5.47 16.62
C GLU A 466 20.34 4.17 15.83
N HIS A 467 20.83 4.26 14.59
CA HIS A 467 20.98 3.09 13.73
C HIS A 467 22.30 2.38 14.06
N ARG A 468 22.22 1.30 14.84
CA ARG A 468 23.39 0.51 15.25
C ARG A 468 23.86 -0.54 14.21
N TYR A 469 23.05 -0.79 13.17
CA TYR A 469 23.36 -1.71 12.06
C TYR A 469 23.91 -3.09 12.50
N GLY A 470 23.36 -3.65 13.59
CA GLY A 470 23.74 -4.96 14.14
C GLY A 470 24.95 -4.97 15.09
N ARG A 471 25.48 -3.80 15.48
CA ARG A 471 26.51 -3.64 16.52
C ARG A 471 25.91 -3.34 17.89
#